data_AF-A0A6B1KM57-F1
#
_entry.id   AF-A0A6B1KM57-F1
#
_cell.length_a   1.000
_cell.length_b   1.000
_cell.length_c   1.000
_cell.angle_alpha   90.00
_cell.angle_beta   90.00
_cell.angle_gamma   90.00
#
_symmetry.space_group_name_H-M   'P 1'
#
loop_
_entity.id
_entity.type
_entity.pdbx_description
1 polymer ?
#
loop_
_entity_poly.entity_id
_entity_poly.type
_entity_poly.pdbx_seq_one_letter_code
_entity_poly.pdbx_strand_id
1 'polypeptide(L)'
;MSETHVDGTAVKTAHQDLHSEQGALRGEHPGRSRNPVIRVTDLAWLEFEKPDLERAEVFARDFGFQVAARTESELWLRGTFAGSPCMVIRRGRTSRFIGPAFRAA
;
A
#
# COMPACT_ATOMS: atom_id res chain seq x y z
N MET A 1 -26.06 51.43 -0.33
CA MET A 1 -24.80 50.69 -0.25
C MET A 1 -25.09 49.33 -0.87
N SER A 2 -24.70 49.16 -2.14
CA SER A 2 -25.02 47.95 -2.91
C SER A 2 -24.19 46.78 -2.41
N GLU A 3 -24.85 45.75 -1.89
CA GLU A 3 -24.21 44.48 -1.57
C GLU A 3 -24.07 43.67 -2.87
N THR A 4 -22.85 43.55 -3.35
CA THR A 4 -22.49 42.65 -4.43
C THR A 4 -22.42 41.24 -3.86
N HIS A 5 -23.50 40.46 -3.98
CA HIS A 5 -23.46 39.03 -3.69
C HIS A 5 -22.70 38.34 -4.82
N VAL A 6 -21.43 38.01 -4.57
CA VAL A 6 -20.65 37.14 -5.46
C VAL A 6 -21.12 35.72 -5.19
N ASP A 7 -22.00 35.22 -6.07
CA ASP A 7 -22.35 33.81 -6.13
C ASP A 7 -21.11 33.03 -6.59
N GLY A 8 -20.29 32.65 -5.61
CA GLY A 8 -19.12 31.82 -5.79
C GLY A 8 -19.56 30.39 -6.03
N THR A 9 -20.02 30.08 -7.25
CA THR A 9 -20.13 28.70 -7.70
C THR A 9 -18.77 28.04 -7.53
N ALA A 10 -18.62 27.27 -6.45
CA ALA A 10 -17.39 26.57 -6.13
C ALA A 10 -17.06 25.64 -7.29
N VAL A 11 -16.00 25.98 -8.04
CA VAL A 11 -15.50 25.16 -9.14
C VAL A 11 -15.14 23.80 -8.56
N LYS A 12 -15.94 22.78 -8.87
CA LYS A 12 -15.62 21.41 -8.48
C LYS A 12 -14.49 20.90 -9.37
N THR A 13 -13.33 20.66 -8.77
CA THR A 13 -12.19 20.06 -9.48
C THR A 13 -12.41 18.56 -9.62
N ALA A 14 -11.90 17.95 -10.70
CA ALA A 14 -12.02 16.53 -11.03
C ALA A 14 -11.51 15.54 -9.94
N HIS A 15 -10.96 16.04 -8.84
CA HIS A 15 -10.38 15.26 -7.75
C HIS A 15 -11.11 15.47 -6.42
N GLN A 16 -12.21 16.24 -6.39
CA GLN A 16 -12.86 16.65 -5.15
C GLN A 16 -13.41 15.48 -4.32
N ASP A 17 -13.81 14.38 -4.97
CA ASP A 17 -14.33 13.18 -4.32
C ASP A 17 -13.27 12.07 -4.19
N LEU A 18 -12.00 12.36 -4.53
CA LEU A 18 -10.86 11.45 -4.37
C LEU A 18 -10.07 11.72 -3.08
N HIS A 19 -10.45 12.76 -2.33
CA HIS A 19 -9.79 13.11 -1.08
C HIS A 19 -10.27 12.20 0.05
N SER A 20 -9.39 11.96 1.02
CA SER A 20 -9.78 11.36 2.28
C SER A 20 -10.91 12.19 2.90
N GLU A 21 -12.05 11.55 3.17
CA GLU A 21 -13.24 12.13 3.83
C GLU A 21 -12.91 12.84 5.15
N GLN A 22 -11.76 12.51 5.74
CA GLN A 22 -11.23 13.09 6.97
C GLN A 22 -9.89 13.77 6.70
N GLY A 23 -9.80 15.07 6.99
CA GLY A 23 -8.58 15.88 6.89
C GLY A 23 -7.53 15.56 7.97
N ALA A 24 -6.66 16.52 8.29
CA ALA A 24 -5.72 16.37 9.38
C ALA A 24 -6.39 16.39 10.77
N LEU A 25 -6.05 15.40 11.61
CA LEU A 25 -6.46 15.30 13.00
C LEU A 25 -5.46 16.02 13.92
N ARG A 26 -5.94 16.48 15.07
CA ARG A 26 -5.10 17.11 16.08
C ARG A 26 -4.06 16.12 16.60
N GLY A 27 -2.79 16.54 16.63
CA GLY A 27 -1.67 15.71 17.13
C GLY A 27 -1.00 14.84 16.07
N GLU A 28 -1.44 14.90 14.82
CA GLU A 28 -0.74 14.25 13.72
C GLU A 28 0.61 14.92 13.41
N HIS A 29 1.48 14.16 12.74
CA HIS A 29 2.83 14.59 12.39
C HIS A 29 2.81 15.94 11.66
N PRO A 30 3.64 16.93 12.04
CA PRO A 30 3.60 18.28 11.46
C PRO A 30 3.81 18.33 9.95
N GLY A 31 4.52 17.35 9.38
CA GLY A 31 4.75 17.20 7.94
C GLY A 31 3.61 16.50 7.18
N ARG A 32 2.53 16.07 7.85
CA ARG A 32 1.39 15.44 7.17
C ARG A 32 0.60 16.48 6.38
N SER A 33 0.18 16.11 5.17
CA SER A 33 -0.72 16.96 4.39
C SER A 33 -1.99 17.25 5.18
N ARG A 34 -2.43 18.51 5.15
CA ARG A 34 -3.68 18.96 5.81
C ARG A 34 -4.94 18.39 5.15
N ASN A 35 -4.85 18.07 3.86
CA ASN A 35 -5.91 17.46 3.05
C ASN A 35 -5.34 16.28 2.25
N PRO A 36 -5.13 15.11 2.88
CA PRO A 36 -4.53 13.96 2.22
C PRO A 36 -5.49 13.35 1.18
N VAL A 37 -4.97 12.94 0.02
CA VAL A 37 -5.76 12.22 -1.00
C VAL A 37 -6.02 10.78 -0.54
N ILE A 38 -4.99 10.08 -0.06
CA ILE A 38 -5.08 8.71 0.47
C ILE A 38 -4.42 8.66 1.84
N ARG A 39 -5.03 7.94 2.79
CA ARG A 39 -4.42 7.64 4.09
C ARG A 39 -3.95 6.21 4.13
N VAL A 40 -2.70 6.01 4.51
CA VAL A 40 -2.14 4.68 4.78
C VAL A 40 -2.33 4.37 6.25
N THR A 41 -2.94 3.22 6.55
CA THR A 41 -3.12 2.74 7.93
C THR A 41 -2.19 1.60 8.29
N ASP A 42 -1.66 0.89 7.30
CA ASP A 42 -0.80 -0.26 7.55
C ASP A 42 0.12 -0.58 6.36
N LEU A 43 1.20 -1.30 6.63
CA LEU A 43 1.94 -2.01 5.60
C LEU A 43 1.18 -3.29 5.26
N ALA A 44 0.84 -3.48 3.99
CA ALA A 44 0.12 -4.67 3.55
C ALA A 44 1.09 -5.84 3.28
N TRP A 45 2.06 -5.64 2.39
CA TRP A 45 3.12 -6.62 2.10
C TRP A 45 4.35 -5.97 1.50
N LEU A 46 5.44 -6.74 1.42
CA LEU A 46 6.66 -6.37 0.68
C LEU A 46 6.75 -7.17 -0.62
N GLU A 47 7.22 -6.53 -1.70
CA GLU A 47 7.43 -7.17 -3.00
C GLU A 47 8.90 -7.29 -3.34
N PHE A 48 9.29 -8.47 -3.81
CA PHE A 48 10.63 -8.79 -4.28
C PHE A 48 10.58 -9.48 -5.64
N GLU A 49 11.67 -9.35 -6.40
CA GLU A 49 11.94 -10.22 -7.52
C GLU A 49 13.05 -11.22 -7.18
N LYS A 50 12.89 -12.46 -7.67
CA LYS A 50 13.91 -13.51 -7.61
C LYS A 50 13.94 -14.30 -8.93
N PRO A 51 15.12 -14.72 -9.42
CA PRO A 51 15.24 -15.56 -10.61
C PRO A 51 14.74 -16.99 -10.40
N ASP A 52 14.79 -17.47 -9.17
CA ASP A 52 14.45 -18.84 -8.80
C ASP A 52 13.45 -18.83 -7.64
N LEU A 53 12.18 -19.14 -7.93
CA LEU A 53 11.11 -19.19 -6.95
C LEU A 53 11.11 -20.47 -6.11
N GLU A 54 11.76 -21.54 -6.56
CA GLU A 54 11.90 -22.77 -5.77
C GLU A 54 12.90 -22.53 -4.65
N ARG A 55 14.08 -22.00 -4.98
CA ARG A 55 15.07 -21.62 -3.96
C ARG A 55 14.55 -20.54 -3.01
N ALA A 56 13.78 -19.57 -3.52
CA ALA A 56 13.17 -18.56 -2.68
C ALA A 56 12.15 -19.15 -1.70
N GLU A 57 11.37 -20.15 -2.12
CA GLU A 57 10.44 -20.85 -1.23
C GLU A 57 11.17 -21.65 -0.15
N VAL A 58 12.22 -22.39 -0.50
CA VAL A 58 13.03 -23.14 0.48
C VAL A 58 13.53 -22.20 1.57
N PHE A 59 14.17 -21.08 1.18
CA PHE A 59 14.63 -20.08 2.14
C PHE A 59 13.48 -19.52 2.99
N ALA A 60 12.34 -19.19 2.36
CA ALA A 60 11.20 -18.63 3.08
C ALA A 60 10.66 -19.59 4.14
N ARG A 61 10.55 -20.88 3.82
CA ARG A 61 10.12 -21.93 4.76
C ARG A 61 11.13 -22.11 5.88
N ASP A 62 12.43 -22.14 5.58
CA ASP A 62 13.50 -22.24 6.57
C ASP A 62 13.53 -21.04 7.53
N PHE A 63 13.20 -19.84 7.02
CA PHE A 63 13.03 -18.64 7.83
C PHE A 63 11.77 -18.70 8.73
N GLY A 64 10.78 -19.53 8.39
CA GLY A 64 9.55 -19.70 9.15
C GLY A 64 8.29 -19.11 8.50
N PHE A 65 8.39 -18.57 7.27
CA PHE A 65 7.20 -18.19 6.51
C PHE A 65 6.41 -19.42 6.06
N GLN A 66 5.11 -19.23 5.89
CA GLN A 66 4.21 -20.21 5.30
C GLN A 66 3.79 -19.76 3.91
N VAL A 67 3.68 -20.70 2.96
CA VAL A 67 3.17 -20.42 1.62
C VAL A 67 1.65 -20.23 1.70
N ALA A 68 1.19 -19.05 1.32
CA ALA A 68 -0.22 -18.73 1.21
C ALA A 68 -0.77 -19.11 -0.18
N ALA A 69 0.00 -18.83 -1.23
CA ALA A 69 -0.31 -19.24 -2.60
C ALA A 69 0.98 -19.32 -3.44
N ARG A 70 0.96 -20.14 -4.49
CA ARG A 70 2.07 -20.27 -5.44
C ARG A 70 1.54 -20.42 -6.86
N THR A 71 2.17 -19.75 -7.80
CA THR A 71 2.02 -19.94 -9.24
C THR A 71 3.41 -20.14 -9.86
N GLU A 72 3.47 -20.30 -11.19
CA GLU A 72 4.76 -20.40 -11.91
C GLU A 72 5.59 -19.11 -11.82
N SER A 73 4.92 -17.96 -11.67
CA SER A 73 5.52 -16.62 -11.71
C SER A 73 5.53 -15.91 -10.36
N GLU A 74 4.83 -16.42 -9.34
CA GLU A 74 4.65 -15.74 -8.06
C GLU A 74 4.64 -16.71 -6.88
N LEU A 75 5.17 -16.23 -5.76
CA LEU A 75 5.13 -16.90 -4.47
C LEU A 75 4.61 -15.91 -3.42
N TRP A 76 3.47 -16.23 -2.83
CA TRP A 76 2.82 -15.43 -1.79
C TRP A 76 3.05 -16.08 -0.43
N LEU A 77 3.57 -15.31 0.51
CA LEU A 77 4.05 -15.77 1.81
C LEU A 77 3.33 -15.03 2.94
N ARG A 78 2.99 -15.75 3.99
CA ARG A 78 2.43 -15.23 5.24
C ARG A 78 3.28 -15.65 6.43
N GLY A 79 3.06 -15.00 7.57
CA GLY A 79 3.65 -15.42 8.85
C GLY A 79 3.13 -16.77 9.35
N THR A 80 3.69 -17.24 10.46
CA THR A 80 3.36 -18.53 11.09
C THR A 80 1.88 -18.64 11.42
N PHE A 81 1.30 -17.60 12.03
CA PHE A 81 -0.11 -17.56 12.39
C PHE A 81 -1.01 -17.34 11.17
N ALA A 82 -2.29 -17.73 11.29
CA ALA A 82 -3.28 -17.48 10.26
C ALA A 82 -3.44 -15.96 10.05
N GLY A 83 -3.47 -15.53 8.79
CA GLY A 83 -3.54 -14.13 8.43
C GLY A 83 -3.26 -13.90 6.94
N SER A 84 -3.31 -12.63 6.54
CA SER A 84 -3.03 -12.20 5.17
C SER A 84 -1.56 -12.44 4.77
N PRO A 85 -1.26 -12.57 3.48
CA PRO A 85 0.12 -12.53 2.99
C PRO A 85 0.83 -11.24 3.43
N CYS A 86 2.11 -11.36 3.78
CA CYS A 86 2.98 -10.26 4.18
C CYS A 86 4.18 -10.07 3.26
N MET A 87 4.43 -11.00 2.33
CA MET A 87 5.50 -10.91 1.35
C MET A 87 5.11 -11.60 0.04
N VAL A 88 5.48 -10.97 -1.09
CA VAL A 88 5.29 -11.50 -2.43
C VAL A 88 6.64 -11.55 -3.13
N ILE A 89 6.96 -12.70 -3.71
CA ILE A 89 8.15 -12.88 -4.53
C ILE A 89 7.71 -13.19 -5.96
N ARG A 90 8.06 -12.31 -6.88
CA ARG A 90 7.77 -12.44 -8.31
C ARG A 90 9.00 -13.01 -9.02
N ARG A 91 8.79 -13.85 -10.04
CA ARG A 91 9.88 -14.32 -10.89
C ARG A 91 10.43 -13.14 -11.70
N GLY A 92 11.73 -12.93 -11.63
CA GLY A 92 12.39 -11.80 -12.27
C GLY A 92 13.82 -12.11 -12.65
N ARG A 93 14.43 -11.30 -13.53
CA ARG A 93 15.79 -11.60 -14.03
C ARG A 93 16.89 -11.45 -12.97
N THR A 94 16.66 -10.61 -11.96
CA THR A 94 17.64 -10.30 -10.91
C THR A 94 16.96 -10.24 -9.55
N SER A 95 17.73 -10.53 -8.49
CA SER A 95 17.25 -10.36 -7.12
C SER A 95 17.17 -8.88 -6.78
N ARG A 96 15.99 -8.38 -6.44
CA ARG A 96 15.83 -7.02 -5.92
C ARG A 96 14.58 -6.84 -5.06
N PHE A 97 14.60 -5.82 -4.21
CA PHE A 97 13.40 -5.28 -3.60
C PHE A 97 12.67 -4.41 -4.61
N ILE A 98 11.36 -4.61 -4.74
CA ILE A 98 10.51 -3.82 -5.65
C ILE A 98 9.86 -2.68 -4.89
N GLY A 99 9.28 -2.99 -3.73
CA GLY A 99 8.66 -1.97 -2.90
C GLY A 99 7.67 -2.53 -1.89
N PRO A 100 7.16 -1.66 -1.01
CA PRO A 100 6.04 -1.97 -0.14
C PRO A 100 4.71 -1.75 -0.86
N ALA A 101 3.71 -2.55 -0.50
CA ALA A 101 2.31 -2.24 -0.71
C ALA A 101 1.69 -1.79 0.61
N PHE A 102 0.82 -0.77 0.55
CA PHE A 102 0.19 -0.19 1.72
C PHE A 102 -1.31 -0.43 1.73
N ARG A 103 -1.86 -0.63 2.92
CA ARG A 103 -3.30 -0.67 3.12
C ARG A 103 -3.82 0.75 3.32
N ALA A 104 -4.71 1.17 2.43
CA ALA A 104 -5.42 2.44 2.53
C ALA A 104 -6.66 2.35 3.44
N ALA A 105 -7.15 3.51 3.90
CA ALA A 105 -8.40 3.68 4.65
C ALA A 105 -9.13 4.98 4.31
#